data_AF-A0A9E2V269-F1
#
_entry.id   AF-A0A9E2V269-F1
#
_cell.length_a   1.000
_cell.length_b   1.000
_cell.length_c   1.000
_cell.angle_alpha   90.00
_cell.angle_beta   90.00
_cell.angle_gamma   90.00
#
_symmetry.space_group_name_H-M   'P 1'
#
loop_
_entity.id
_entity.type
_entity.pdbx_description
1 polymer ?
#
loop_
_entity_poly.entity_id
_entity_poly.type
_entity_poly.pdbx_seq_one_letter_code
_entity_poly.pdbx_strand_id
1 'polypeptide(L)'
;GNMIDCSRAMYGNNSRKSGECLKYVKKGNCNGCHDPHSSNFRLFLLDKEFTLCTACHKRHATFSHPIGVDAIDPRSKRDITCITCHALMASKHEYVLQFDGKKELCIQCHTSY
;
A
#
# COMPACT_ATOMS: atom_id res chain seq x y z
N GLY A 1 11.82 4.92 -5.83
CA GLY A 1 10.99 3.92 -5.15
C GLY A 1 11.56 2.56 -5.43
N ASN A 2 12.09 1.89 -4.41
CA ASN A 2 12.76 0.59 -4.57
C ASN A 2 11.70 -0.51 -4.59
N MET A 3 11.12 -0.76 -5.76
CA MET A 3 10.28 -1.94 -5.95
C MET A 3 11.20 -3.17 -5.81
N ILE A 4 11.00 -3.94 -4.75
CA ILE A 4 11.73 -5.20 -4.61
C ILE A 4 11.27 -6.11 -5.74
N ASP A 5 12.24 -6.72 -6.42
CA ASP A 5 11.96 -7.83 -7.31
C ASP A 5 11.40 -8.99 -6.48
N CYS A 6 10.08 -9.19 -6.56
CA CYS A 6 9.41 -10.27 -5.84
C CYS A 6 9.92 -11.66 -6.23
N SER A 7 10.56 -11.81 -7.40
CA SER A 7 11.18 -13.08 -7.79
C SER A 7 12.46 -13.37 -7.00
N ARG A 8 13.17 -12.34 -6.52
CA ARG A 8 14.37 -12.47 -5.65
C ARG A 8 14.05 -12.47 -4.15
N ALA A 9 12.87 -12.00 -3.76
CA ALA A 9 12.40 -11.98 -2.36
C ALA A 9 11.89 -13.35 -1.85
N MET A 10 11.78 -14.36 -2.71
CA MET A 10 11.21 -15.69 -2.38
C MET A 10 12.13 -16.57 -1.50
N TYR A 11 13.39 -16.20 -1.27
CA TYR A 11 14.37 -17.04 -0.57
C TYR A 11 14.52 -16.77 0.94
N GLY A 12 13.71 -15.87 1.53
CA GLY A 12 13.74 -15.56 2.96
C GLY A 12 12.73 -16.37 3.77
N ASN A 13 13.14 -17.54 4.29
CA ASN A 13 12.39 -18.34 5.28
C ASN A 13 12.33 -17.65 6.66
N ASN A 14 11.63 -16.53 6.80
CA ASN A 14 11.22 -16.08 8.13
C ASN A 14 10.05 -15.11 8.07
N SER A 15 8.90 -15.59 8.53
CA SER A 15 7.60 -14.91 8.54
C SER A 15 7.49 -13.72 9.50
N ARG A 16 8.59 -13.03 9.84
CA ARG A 16 8.59 -11.93 10.83
C ARG A 16 9.61 -10.79 10.63
N LYS A 17 10.39 -10.69 9.54
CA LYS A 17 11.34 -9.56 9.42
C LYS A 17 11.47 -9.01 7.99
N SER A 18 10.98 -7.77 7.82
CA SER A 18 11.32 -6.75 6.80
C SER A 18 11.52 -7.25 5.36
N GLY A 19 10.49 -7.10 4.51
CA GLY A 19 10.55 -7.51 3.10
C GLY A 19 9.35 -8.34 2.65
N GLU A 20 8.17 -7.75 2.54
CA GLU A 20 6.95 -8.49 2.18
C GLU A 20 6.44 -8.13 0.78
N CYS A 21 6.43 -9.12 -0.11
CA CYS A 21 5.57 -9.11 -1.31
C CYS A 21 4.16 -9.54 -0.91
N LEU A 22 3.16 -8.81 -1.39
CA LEU A 22 1.77 -9.11 -1.10
C LEU A 22 1.39 -10.51 -1.63
N LYS A 23 0.52 -11.21 -0.89
CA LYS A 23 0.06 -12.58 -1.21
C LYS A 23 -0.43 -12.75 -2.66
N TYR A 24 -1.09 -11.73 -3.22
CA TYR A 24 -1.64 -11.77 -4.57
C TYR A 24 -0.55 -11.69 -5.63
N VAL A 25 0.48 -10.86 -5.40
CA VAL A 25 1.68 -10.76 -6.25
C VAL A 25 2.45 -12.07 -6.25
N LYS A 26 2.65 -12.67 -5.06
CA LYS A 26 3.33 -13.99 -4.95
C LYS A 26 2.63 -15.10 -5.72
N LYS A 27 1.31 -15.03 -5.85
CA LYS A 27 0.47 -16.01 -6.57
C LYS A 27 0.22 -15.65 -8.03
N GLY A 28 0.76 -14.54 -8.53
CA GLY A 28 0.47 -14.04 -9.89
C GLY A 28 -0.99 -13.65 -10.12
N ASN A 29 -1.78 -13.45 -9.06
CA ASN A 29 -3.19 -13.10 -9.17
C ASN A 29 -3.37 -11.57 -9.17
N CYS A 30 -3.05 -10.96 -10.31
CA CYS A 30 -3.17 -9.52 -10.53
C CYS A 30 -4.65 -9.07 -10.61
N ASN A 31 -5.49 -9.94 -11.17
CA ASN A 31 -6.90 -9.66 -11.44
C ASN A 31 -7.77 -9.66 -10.18
N GLY A 32 -7.23 -10.02 -9.01
CA GLY A 32 -7.91 -9.86 -7.74
C GLY A 32 -8.01 -8.39 -7.29
N CYS A 33 -7.24 -7.50 -7.90
CA CYS A 33 -7.27 -6.06 -7.60
C CYS A 33 -7.34 -5.19 -8.86
N HIS A 34 -6.75 -5.63 -9.98
CA HIS A 34 -6.70 -4.88 -11.23
C HIS A 34 -7.66 -5.41 -12.29
N ASP A 35 -8.20 -4.52 -13.10
CA ASP A 35 -8.88 -4.80 -14.37
C ASP A 35 -8.31 -3.87 -15.46
N PRO A 36 -7.37 -4.37 -16.29
CA PRO A 36 -6.69 -3.56 -17.28
C PRO A 36 -7.57 -3.15 -18.47
N HIS A 37 -8.76 -3.72 -18.63
CA HIS A 37 -9.61 -3.51 -19.81
C HIS A 37 -10.84 -2.64 -19.51
N SER A 38 -11.45 -2.79 -18.34
CA SER A 38 -12.75 -2.16 -18.04
C SER A 38 -12.73 -1.25 -16.82
N SER A 39 -11.58 -1.07 -16.16
CA SER A 39 -11.52 -0.20 -14.99
C SER A 39 -11.60 1.28 -15.35
N ASN A 40 -12.52 1.98 -14.68
CA ASN A 40 -12.59 3.44 -14.64
C ASN A 40 -11.90 4.02 -13.40
N PHE A 41 -11.26 3.18 -12.59
CA PHE A 41 -10.62 3.57 -11.34
C PHE A 41 -9.11 3.76 -11.54
N ARG A 42 -8.53 4.62 -10.69
CA ARG A 42 -7.09 4.90 -10.70
C ARG A 42 -6.30 3.59 -10.56
N LEU A 43 -5.17 3.49 -11.26
CA LEU A 43 -4.33 2.28 -11.32
C LEU A 43 -5.04 1.04 -11.88
N PHE A 44 -6.09 1.23 -12.69
CA PHE A 44 -6.88 0.14 -13.26
C PHE A 44 -7.45 -0.79 -12.18
N LEU A 45 -7.87 -0.27 -11.03
CA LEU A 45 -8.41 -1.09 -9.94
C LEU A 45 -9.84 -1.56 -10.22
N LEU A 46 -10.28 -2.65 -9.59
CA LEU A 46 -11.66 -3.13 -9.71
C LEU A 46 -12.69 -2.19 -9.06
N ASP A 47 -12.27 -1.41 -8.06
CA ASP A 47 -13.10 -0.45 -7.34
C ASP A 47 -12.22 0.70 -6.81
N LYS A 48 -12.83 1.70 -6.17
CA LYS A 48 -12.14 2.70 -5.37
C LYS A 48 -11.25 2.02 -4.33
N GLU A 49 -10.06 2.59 -4.12
CA GLU A 49 -9.00 2.03 -3.29
C GLU A 49 -9.50 1.63 -1.89
N PHE A 50 -10.23 2.51 -1.21
CA PHE A 50 -10.76 2.24 0.13
C PHE A 50 -11.72 1.03 0.15
N THR A 51 -12.68 0.98 -0.79
CA THR A 51 -13.66 -0.12 -0.88
C THR A 51 -12.95 -1.44 -1.16
N LEU A 52 -12.03 -1.45 -2.13
CA LEU A 52 -11.27 -2.64 -2.52
C LEU A 52 -10.42 -3.18 -1.37
N CYS A 53 -9.70 -2.30 -0.65
CA CYS A 53 -8.87 -2.70 0.48
C CYS A 53 -9.72 -3.25 1.64
N THR A 54 -10.82 -2.59 1.97
CA THR A 54 -11.67 -2.95 3.12
C THR A 54 -12.55 -4.17 2.88
N ALA A 55 -12.75 -4.58 1.63
CA ALA A 55 -13.37 -5.88 1.30
C ALA A 55 -12.66 -7.06 2.00
N CYS A 56 -11.33 -6.97 2.13
CA CYS A 56 -10.52 -7.94 2.88
C CYS A 56 -10.07 -7.40 4.26
N HIS A 57 -9.62 -6.16 4.35
CA HIS A 57 -9.02 -5.56 5.56
C HIS A 57 -10.04 -4.76 6.39
N LYS A 58 -11.16 -5.38 6.74
CA LYS A 58 -12.30 -4.73 7.41
C LYS A 58 -11.93 -3.93 8.66
N ARG A 59 -10.95 -4.40 9.44
CA ARG A 59 -10.54 -3.74 10.69
C ARG A 59 -9.61 -2.54 10.46
N HIS A 60 -8.84 -2.49 9.36
CA HIS A 60 -7.86 -1.42 9.14
C HIS A 60 -8.50 -0.06 8.86
N ALA A 61 -9.79 -0.05 8.53
CA ALA A 61 -10.57 1.17 8.31
C ALA A 61 -10.76 2.02 9.57
N THR A 62 -10.55 1.48 10.79
CA THR A 62 -10.98 2.14 12.03
C THR A 62 -9.87 2.69 12.91
N PHE A 63 -8.60 2.33 12.70
CA PHE A 63 -7.50 2.70 13.60
C PHE A 63 -6.28 3.32 12.90
N SER A 64 -6.43 3.67 11.62
CA SER A 64 -5.34 4.25 10.85
C SER A 64 -5.25 5.77 11.06
N HIS A 65 -4.05 6.34 10.88
CA HIS A 65 -3.84 7.78 10.63
C HIS A 65 -4.89 8.30 9.63
N PRO A 66 -5.38 9.56 9.70
CA PRO A 66 -6.48 10.03 8.87
C PRO A 66 -6.38 9.61 7.39
N ILE A 67 -7.44 8.94 6.90
CA ILE A 67 -7.60 8.46 5.53
C ILE A 67 -8.97 8.89 5.00
N GLY A 68 -9.07 9.04 3.68
CA GLY A 68 -10.31 9.39 2.99
C GLY A 68 -10.31 10.83 2.48
N VAL A 69 -11.49 11.25 2.00
CA VAL A 69 -11.66 12.51 1.25
C VAL A 69 -11.35 13.77 2.05
N ASP A 70 -11.50 13.71 3.38
CA ASP A 70 -11.26 14.84 4.28
C ASP A 70 -9.79 14.94 4.75
N ALA A 71 -8.97 13.93 4.46
CA ALA A 71 -7.56 13.89 4.81
C ALA A 71 -6.73 14.16 3.55
N ILE A 72 -6.05 15.30 3.47
CA ILE A 72 -5.28 15.70 2.27
C ILE A 72 -3.78 15.45 2.46
N ASP A 73 -3.17 14.73 1.52
CA ASP A 73 -1.73 14.54 1.47
C ASP A 73 -1.07 15.87 1.07
N PRO A 74 -0.24 16.50 1.93
CA PRO A 74 0.37 17.78 1.62
C PRO A 74 1.34 17.72 0.44
N ARG A 75 1.87 16.54 0.09
CA ARG A 75 2.77 16.33 -1.06
C ARG A 75 2.04 16.31 -2.39
N SER A 76 0.93 15.59 -2.46
CA SER A 76 0.20 15.38 -3.72
C SER A 76 -1.03 16.28 -3.88
N LYS A 77 -1.48 16.94 -2.80
CA LYS A 77 -2.74 17.71 -2.73
C LYS A 77 -3.99 16.90 -3.06
N ARG A 78 -3.91 15.58 -2.88
CA ARG A 78 -5.01 14.62 -3.08
C ARG A 78 -5.38 13.99 -1.76
N ASP A 79 -6.46 13.23 -1.75
CA ASP A 79 -6.88 12.41 -0.64
C ASP A 79 -5.77 11.45 -0.17
N ILE A 80 -5.62 11.31 1.15
CA ILE A 80 -4.79 10.29 1.77
C ILE A 80 -5.54 8.97 1.67
N THR A 81 -4.88 8.01 1.04
CA THR A 81 -5.43 6.67 0.79
C THR A 81 -4.52 5.61 1.40
N CYS A 82 -4.95 4.36 1.39
CA CYS A 82 -4.11 3.25 1.87
C CYS A 82 -2.76 3.20 1.14
N ILE A 83 -2.74 3.52 -0.16
CA ILE A 83 -1.52 3.42 -1.00
C ILE A 83 -0.57 4.60 -0.83
N THR A 84 -1.02 5.68 -0.17
CA THR A 84 -0.18 6.83 0.16
C THR A 84 0.92 6.45 1.16
N CYS A 85 0.64 5.47 2.02
CA CYS A 85 1.56 4.96 3.04
C CYS A 85 2.00 3.52 2.78
N HIS A 86 1.15 2.67 2.19
CA HIS A 86 1.47 1.27 1.89
C HIS A 86 1.94 1.07 0.44
N ALA A 87 2.96 0.25 0.24
CA ALA A 87 3.41 -0.24 -1.05
C ALA A 87 2.73 -1.57 -1.38
N LEU A 88 1.61 -1.52 -2.10
CA LEU A 88 0.72 -2.67 -2.28
C LEU A 88 1.34 -3.91 -2.95
N MET A 89 2.42 -3.75 -3.71
CA MET A 89 3.05 -4.86 -4.41
C MET A 89 4.13 -5.52 -3.55
N ALA A 90 5.11 -4.72 -3.12
CA ALA A 90 6.21 -5.16 -2.28
C ALA A 90 6.79 -3.99 -1.50
N SER A 91 7.23 -4.25 -0.28
CA SER A 91 8.05 -3.32 0.49
C SER A 91 9.14 -4.03 1.29
N LYS A 92 10.25 -3.33 1.53
CA LYS A 92 11.28 -3.72 2.51
C LYS A 92 10.90 -3.39 3.95
N HIS A 93 9.85 -2.59 4.16
CA HIS A 93 9.43 -2.09 5.46
C HIS A 93 8.29 -2.93 6.04
N GLU A 94 8.22 -2.98 7.37
CA GLU A 94 7.12 -3.65 8.08
C GLU A 94 5.76 -3.09 7.66
N TYR A 95 4.72 -3.92 7.78
CA TYR A 95 3.34 -3.56 7.38
C TYR A 95 3.22 -3.11 5.93
N VAL A 96 4.17 -3.50 5.09
CA VAL A 96 4.23 -3.16 3.67
C VAL A 96 4.24 -1.64 3.44
N LEU A 97 4.91 -0.86 4.30
CA LEU A 97 4.95 0.61 4.21
C LEU A 97 5.90 1.10 3.11
N GLN A 98 5.65 2.26 2.50
CA GLN A 98 6.52 2.87 1.48
C GLN A 98 7.90 3.27 2.06
N PHE A 99 7.93 3.61 3.36
CA PHE A 99 9.11 4.04 4.11
C PHE A 99 9.09 3.42 5.52
N ASP A 100 10.18 3.54 6.27
CA ASP A 100 10.21 3.07 7.65
C ASP A 100 9.20 3.82 8.54
N GLY A 101 8.39 3.07 9.28
CA GLY A 101 7.27 3.61 10.08
C GLY A 101 7.68 4.37 11.33
N LYS A 102 8.97 4.38 11.72
CA LYS A 102 9.42 5.04 12.96
C LYS A 102 9.59 6.55 12.79
N LYS A 103 10.06 6.99 11.63
CA LYS A 103 10.28 8.42 11.33
C LYS A 103 10.21 8.75 9.85
N GLU A 104 10.83 7.93 9.01
CA GLU A 104 11.01 8.23 7.58
C GLU A 104 9.67 8.41 6.85
N LEU A 105 8.66 7.61 7.20
CA LEU A 105 7.31 7.75 6.66
C LEU A 105 6.63 9.06 7.10
N CYS A 106 6.76 9.41 8.38
CA CYS A 106 6.08 10.55 8.98
C CYS A 106 6.56 11.87 8.34
N ILE A 107 7.87 12.01 8.16
CA ILE A 107 8.48 13.22 7.59
C ILE A 107 8.20 13.41 6.10
N GLN A 108 7.59 12.43 5.43
CA GLN A 108 7.12 12.64 4.06
C GLN A 108 6.04 13.73 4.01
N CYS A 109 5.21 13.81 5.04
CA CYS A 109 4.10 14.77 5.11
C CYS A 109 4.33 15.85 6.17
N HIS A 110 4.96 15.50 7.30
CA HIS A 110 5.24 16.41 8.42
C HIS A 110 6.64 17.02 8.29
N THR A 111 6.87 17.81 7.24
CA THR A 111 8.21 18.34 6.90
C THR A 111 8.68 19.48 7.79
N SER A 112 7.79 20.09 8.58
CA SER A 112 8.05 21.25 9.43
C SER A 112 8.12 20.91 10.93
N TYR A 113 8.28 19.63 11.29
CA TYR A 113 8.37 19.14 12.66
C TYR A 113 9.78 18.65 13.01
#